data_AF-A0A9D1YN83-F1
#
_entry.id   AF-A0A9D1YN83-F1
#
_cell.length_a   1.000
_cell.length_b   1.000
_cell.length_c   1.000
_cell.angle_alpha   90.00
_cell.angle_beta   90.00
_cell.angle_gamma   90.00
#
_symmetry.space_group_name_H-M   'P 1'
#
loop_
_entity.id
_entity.type
_entity.pdbx_description
1 polymer ?
#
loop_
_entity_poly.entity_id
_entity_poly.type
_entity_poly.pdbx_seq_one_letter_code
_entity_poly.pdbx_strand_id
1 'polypeptide(L)'
;MTELVFIEGISGVGKSTMVSRIAKDLKQQGYEIKAYLESDFANPIDFYSTAWLTDAEYETLCFKYASERSAIRRYTIRVKNGKLIRYYNQEEPLFQEPLLSELKEKEFCYKPEHPVPFAEYTSIYESVWELFAAGIDETYDFILFDGSLLHHPMNDMMRNYHVAGEQAVS
;
A
#
# COMPACT_ATOMS: atom_id res chain seq x y z
N MET A 1 12.40 -11.39 18.33
CA MET A 1 11.74 -11.88 17.11
C MET A 1 10.48 -11.07 16.97
N THR A 2 10.34 -10.32 15.88
CA THR A 2 9.16 -9.49 15.65
C THR A 2 7.99 -10.35 15.19
N GLU A 3 6.82 -10.18 15.80
CA GLU A 3 5.59 -10.85 15.40
C GLU A 3 4.73 -9.94 14.51
N LEU A 4 4.27 -10.47 13.38
CA LEU A 4 3.35 -9.77 12.49
C LEU A 4 1.92 -10.19 12.82
N VAL A 5 1.04 -9.22 13.07
CA VAL A 5 -0.37 -9.48 13.39
C VAL A 5 -1.26 -8.72 12.42
N PHE A 6 -2.12 -9.46 11.71
CA PHE A 6 -3.06 -8.90 10.75
C PHE A 6 -4.47 -8.91 11.32
N ILE A 7 -5.10 -7.74 11.35
CA ILE A 7 -6.48 -7.57 11.79
C ILE A 7 -7.32 -7.43 10.53
N GLU A 8 -7.90 -8.54 10.09
CA GLU A 8 -8.65 -8.64 8.84
C GLU A 8 -10.17 -8.48 9.04
N GLY A 9 -10.84 -7.91 8.05
CA GLY A 9 -12.30 -7.78 8.01
C GLY A 9 -12.78 -6.75 6.99
N ILE A 10 -14.08 -6.75 6.71
CA ILE A 10 -14.71 -5.77 5.82
C ILE A 10 -14.66 -4.34 6.42
N SER A 11 -14.88 -3.33 5.58
CA SER A 11 -14.90 -1.94 6.05
C SER A 11 -16.00 -1.70 7.09
N GLY A 12 -15.72 -0.88 8.10
CA GLY A 12 -16.68 -0.48 9.14
C GLY A 12 -16.88 -1.43 10.32
N VAL A 13 -16.22 -2.60 10.37
CA VAL A 13 -16.37 -3.57 11.50
C VAL A 13 -15.55 -3.23 12.74
N GLY A 14 -14.80 -2.13 12.72
CA GLY A 14 -14.01 -1.66 13.87
C GLY A 14 -12.57 -2.17 13.94
N LYS A 15 -11.97 -2.57 12.81
CA LYS A 15 -10.58 -3.05 12.73
C LYS A 15 -9.56 -2.04 13.28
N SER A 16 -9.61 -0.80 12.81
CA SER A 16 -8.71 0.27 13.27
C SER A 16 -8.84 0.52 14.78
N THR A 17 -10.06 0.39 15.32
CA THR A 17 -10.31 0.45 16.77
C THR A 17 -9.67 -0.72 17.50
N MET A 18 -9.75 -1.93 16.95
CA MET A 18 -9.11 -3.12 17.50
C MET A 18 -7.58 -3.02 17.45
N VAL A 19 -6.99 -2.61 16.32
CA VAL A 19 -5.55 -2.35 16.17
C VAL A 19 -5.07 -1.35 17.22
N SER A 20 -5.79 -0.23 17.38
CA SER A 20 -5.43 0.81 18.35
C SER A 20 -5.50 0.32 19.80
N ARG A 21 -6.49 -0.53 20.13
CA ARG A 21 -6.63 -1.14 21.46
C ARG A 21 -5.51 -2.13 21.74
N ILE A 22 -5.25 -3.05 20.81
CA ILE A 22 -4.15 -4.04 20.94
C ILE A 22 -2.81 -3.32 21.09
N ALA A 23 -2.52 -2.32 20.25
CA ALA A 23 -1.29 -1.55 20.33
C ALA A 23 -1.13 -0.86 21.69
N LYS A 24 -2.21 -0.28 22.23
CA LYS A 24 -2.20 0.36 23.54
C LYS A 24 -1.94 -0.65 24.66
N ASP A 25 -2.64 -1.78 24.65
CA ASP A 25 -2.56 -2.79 25.70
C ASP A 25 -1.18 -3.46 25.73
N LEU A 26 -0.57 -3.72 24.56
CA LEU A 26 0.79 -4.25 24.45
C LEU A 26 1.85 -3.23 24.90
N LYS A 27 1.71 -1.95 24.49
CA LYS A 27 2.61 -0.89 24.97
C LYS A 27 2.56 -0.72 26.48
N GLN A 28 1.39 -0.86 27.11
CA GLN A 28 1.25 -0.83 28.57
C GLN A 28 1.96 -1.99 29.27
N GLN A 29 2.20 -3.09 28.57
CA GLN A 29 2.97 -4.23 29.06
C GLN A 29 4.49 -4.10 28.80
N GLY A 30 4.93 -3.01 28.17
CA GLY A 30 6.34 -2.72 27.90
C GLY A 30 6.86 -3.22 26.56
N TYR A 31 5.99 -3.65 25.64
CA TYR A 31 6.39 -4.05 24.30
C TYR A 31 6.52 -2.85 23.35
N GLU A 32 7.49 -2.93 22.44
CA GLU A 32 7.65 -1.99 21.34
C GLU A 32 6.76 -2.38 20.17
N ILE A 33 5.88 -1.47 19.74
CA ILE A 33 4.82 -1.76 18.77
C ILE A 33 4.82 -0.75 17.64
N LYS A 34 4.80 -1.26 16.40
CA LYS A 34 4.43 -0.53 15.19
C LYS A 34 3.02 -0.93 14.76
N ALA A 35 2.20 0.05 14.38
CA ALA A 35 0.89 -0.21 13.79
C ALA A 35 0.78 0.54 12.47
N TYR A 36 0.25 -0.13 11.46
CA TYR A 36 -0.08 0.41 10.14
C TYR A 36 -1.59 0.36 9.95
N LEU A 37 -2.18 1.52 9.65
CA LEU A 37 -3.62 1.65 9.45
C LEU A 37 -3.97 1.62 7.96
N GLU A 38 -5.23 1.37 7.64
CA GLU A 38 -5.75 1.56 6.28
C GLU A 38 -5.60 3.05 5.88
N SER A 39 -5.28 3.28 4.62
CA SER A 39 -5.03 4.59 3.99
C SER A 39 -3.84 5.37 4.58
N ASP A 40 -3.01 4.78 5.44
CA ASP A 40 -1.73 5.36 5.85
C ASP A 40 -0.70 5.18 4.72
N PHE A 41 -0.15 6.27 4.19
CA PHE A 41 0.87 6.18 3.13
C PHE A 41 2.15 5.45 3.58
N ALA A 42 2.40 5.37 4.89
CA ALA A 42 3.51 4.65 5.46
C ALA A 42 3.22 3.14 5.59
N ASN A 43 1.97 2.70 5.42
CA ASN A 43 1.62 1.29 5.40
C ASN A 43 2.23 0.64 4.15
N PRO A 44 3.22 -0.27 4.31
CA PRO A 44 3.96 -0.81 3.19
C PRO A 44 3.11 -1.64 2.23
N ILE A 45 2.00 -2.22 2.70
CA ILE A 45 1.23 -3.24 1.97
C ILE A 45 -0.21 -2.83 1.61
N ASP A 46 -0.61 -1.60 1.95
CA ASP A 46 -1.90 -1.03 1.55
C ASP A 46 -1.70 -0.09 0.37
N PHE A 47 -2.17 -0.43 -0.83
CA PHE A 47 -1.99 0.41 -2.03
C PHE A 47 -3.15 1.36 -2.32
N TYR A 48 -3.97 1.69 -1.33
CA TYR A 48 -4.95 2.75 -1.49
C TYR A 48 -4.30 4.05 -1.99
N SER A 49 -4.93 4.69 -2.98
CA SER A 49 -4.45 5.93 -3.60
C SER A 49 -2.98 5.87 -4.05
N THR A 50 -2.67 4.84 -4.84
CA THR A 50 -1.32 4.57 -5.36
C THR A 50 -1.33 4.50 -6.88
N ALA A 51 -0.45 5.25 -7.52
CA ALA A 51 -0.25 5.22 -8.96
C ALA A 51 0.85 4.21 -9.33
N TRP A 52 0.68 3.45 -10.41
CA TRP A 52 1.73 2.62 -10.97
C TRP A 52 2.31 3.24 -12.24
N LEU A 53 3.64 3.30 -12.30
CA LEU A 53 4.38 3.83 -13.43
C LEU A 53 5.54 2.89 -13.78
N THR A 54 5.76 2.73 -15.08
CA THR A 54 7.03 2.20 -15.59
C THR A 54 8.19 3.14 -15.24
N ASP A 55 9.43 2.66 -15.28
CA ASP A 55 10.61 3.51 -15.04
C ASP A 55 10.68 4.70 -16.01
N ALA A 56 10.27 4.51 -17.27
CA ALA A 56 10.26 5.57 -18.27
C ALA A 56 9.19 6.64 -17.99
N GLU A 57 7.98 6.22 -17.59
CA GLU A 57 6.91 7.15 -17.18
C GLU A 57 7.31 7.90 -15.91
N TYR A 58 7.95 7.23 -14.94
CA TYR A 58 8.42 7.84 -13.71
C TYR A 58 9.45 8.95 -13.96
N GLU A 59 10.46 8.69 -14.79
CA GLU A 59 11.46 9.71 -15.13
C GLU A 59 10.85 10.87 -15.93
N THR A 60 9.90 10.57 -16.83
CA THR A 60 9.13 11.60 -17.55
C THR A 60 8.34 12.48 -16.59
N LEU A 61 7.66 11.87 -15.61
CA LEU A 61 6.92 12.57 -14.56
C LEU A 61 7.85 13.44 -13.71
N CYS A 62 8.99 12.90 -13.27
CA CYS A 62 9.98 13.64 -12.49
C CYS A 62 10.60 14.81 -13.26
N PHE A 63 10.76 14.68 -14.57
CA PHE A 63 11.24 15.77 -15.44
C PHE A 63 10.18 16.86 -15.59
N LYS A 64 8.92 16.46 -15.83
CA LYS A 64 7.77 17.37 -15.98
C LYS A 64 7.50 18.16 -14.69
N TYR A 65 7.59 17.51 -13.53
CA TYR A 65 7.35 18.09 -12.21
C TYR A 65 8.65 18.25 -11.40
N ALA A 66 9.65 18.88 -12.00
CA ALA A 66 10.98 19.01 -11.41
C ALA A 66 10.99 19.64 -10.01
N SER A 67 10.09 20.60 -9.73
CA SER A 67 9.93 21.23 -8.41
C SER A 67 9.39 20.28 -7.34
N GLU A 68 8.63 19.26 -7.74
CA GLU A 68 8.02 18.28 -6.83
C GLU A 68 8.82 16.98 -6.75
N ARG A 69 9.94 16.87 -7.47
CA ARG A 69 10.76 15.64 -7.58
C ARG A 69 11.15 15.05 -6.22
N SER A 70 11.46 15.89 -5.23
CA SER A 70 11.78 15.43 -3.87
C SER A 70 10.57 14.81 -3.17
N ALA A 71 9.37 15.40 -3.34
CA ALA A 71 8.13 14.85 -2.80
C ALA A 71 7.73 13.56 -3.54
N ILE A 72 7.81 13.55 -4.87
CA ILE A 72 7.58 12.35 -5.70
C ILE A 72 8.45 11.20 -5.17
N ARG A 73 9.76 11.42 -5.05
CA ARG A 73 10.71 10.41 -4.53
C ARG A 73 10.36 9.95 -3.11
N ARG A 74 9.95 10.86 -2.23
CA ARG A 74 9.59 10.53 -0.84
C ARG A 74 8.41 9.57 -0.76
N TYR A 75 7.44 9.70 -1.65
CA TYR A 75 6.22 8.89 -1.67
C TYR A 75 6.28 7.73 -2.68
N THR A 76 7.47 7.46 -3.22
CA THR A 76 7.69 6.38 -4.19
C THR A 76 8.17 5.10 -3.50
N ILE A 77 7.50 3.98 -3.76
CA ILE A 77 8.00 2.63 -3.49
C ILE A 77 8.58 2.09 -4.80
N ARG A 78 9.83 1.61 -4.73
CA ARG A 78 10.51 1.00 -5.89
C ARG A 78 10.20 -0.48 -5.93
N VAL A 79 9.37 -0.88 -6.89
CA VAL A 79 8.94 -2.26 -7.07
C VAL A 79 9.62 -2.88 -8.27
N LYS A 80 9.43 -4.19 -8.46
CA LYS A 80 9.90 -4.87 -9.66
C LYS A 80 9.25 -4.24 -10.90
N ASN A 81 10.06 -3.96 -11.91
CA ASN A 81 9.66 -3.38 -13.20
C ASN A 81 8.98 -2.00 -13.15
N GLY A 82 9.03 -1.26 -12.04
CA GLY A 82 8.41 0.06 -11.99
C GLY A 82 8.47 0.77 -10.65
N LYS A 83 7.50 1.66 -10.46
CA LYS A 83 7.39 2.56 -9.30
C LYS A 83 5.92 2.67 -8.90
N LEU A 84 5.67 2.58 -7.60
CA LEU A 84 4.38 2.91 -7.00
C LEU A 84 4.49 4.29 -6.33
N ILE A 85 3.62 5.23 -6.65
CA ILE A 85 3.62 6.58 -6.05
C ILE A 85 2.34 6.77 -5.24
N ARG A 86 2.46 6.96 -3.93
CA ARG A 86 1.30 7.33 -3.08
C ARG A 86 0.91 8.77 -3.33
N TYR A 87 -0.38 9.03 -3.56
CA TYR A 87 -0.89 10.39 -3.80
C TYR A 87 -1.90 10.88 -2.76
N TYR A 88 -2.29 10.05 -1.79
CA TYR A 88 -2.98 10.46 -0.56
C TYR A 88 -2.30 9.89 0.69
N ASN A 89 -2.46 10.62 1.79
CA ASN A 89 -2.35 10.11 3.15
C ASN A 89 -3.72 10.27 3.80
N GLN A 90 -4.44 9.17 4.00
CA GLN A 90 -5.84 9.18 4.42
C GLN A 90 -6.67 10.02 3.43
N GLU A 91 -7.27 11.11 3.89
CA GLU A 91 -8.07 12.03 3.07
C GLU A 91 -7.25 13.21 2.53
N GLU A 92 -5.98 13.35 2.94
CA GLU A 92 -5.13 14.47 2.57
C GLU A 92 -4.33 14.18 1.30
N PRO A 93 -4.45 14.99 0.23
CA PRO A 93 -3.65 14.80 -0.97
C PRO A 93 -2.18 15.14 -0.71
N LEU A 94 -1.27 14.31 -1.23
CA LEU A 94 0.17 14.50 -1.09
C LEU A 94 0.78 15.44 -2.14
N PHE A 95 0.02 15.73 -3.20
CA PHE A 95 0.40 16.59 -4.31
C PHE A 95 -0.72 17.54 -4.68
N GLN A 96 -0.37 18.64 -5.35
CA GLN A 96 -1.34 19.60 -5.88
C GLN A 96 -1.66 19.30 -7.35
N GLU A 97 -2.69 19.94 -7.88
CA GLU A 97 -2.97 19.89 -9.32
C GLU A 97 -1.88 20.64 -10.12
N PRO A 98 -1.53 20.17 -11.33
CA PRO A 98 -2.15 19.07 -12.08
C PRO A 98 -1.57 17.66 -11.79
N LEU A 99 -0.51 17.56 -10.97
CA LEU A 99 0.16 16.27 -10.70
C LEU A 99 -0.78 15.26 -10.03
N LEU A 100 -1.64 15.72 -9.11
CA LEU A 100 -2.60 14.86 -8.44
C LEU A 100 -3.54 14.14 -9.43
N SER A 101 -4.10 14.86 -10.40
CA SER A 101 -4.95 14.26 -11.44
C SER A 101 -4.18 13.25 -12.31
N GLU A 102 -2.96 13.57 -12.72
CA GLU A 102 -2.14 12.64 -13.53
C GLU A 102 -1.78 11.35 -12.78
N LEU A 103 -1.58 11.42 -11.46
CA LEU A 103 -1.36 10.23 -10.63
C LEU A 103 -2.65 9.39 -10.49
N LYS A 104 -3.82 10.03 -10.38
CA LYS A 104 -5.12 9.33 -10.33
C LYS A 104 -5.42 8.57 -11.62
N GLU A 105 -5.07 9.13 -12.79
CA GLU A 105 -5.21 8.44 -14.09
C GLU A 105 -4.37 7.16 -14.18
N LYS A 106 -3.35 7.04 -13.32
CA LYS A 106 -2.43 5.91 -13.22
C LYS A 106 -2.71 5.03 -12.00
N GLU A 107 -3.90 5.12 -11.41
CA GLU A 107 -4.30 4.35 -10.23
C GLU A 107 -4.02 2.84 -10.44
N PHE A 108 -3.41 2.21 -9.44
CA PHE A 108 -2.94 0.82 -9.49
C PHE A 108 -3.99 -0.19 -9.01
N CYS A 109 -4.68 0.15 -7.92
CA CYS A 109 -5.61 -0.73 -7.18
C CYS A 109 -7.02 -0.14 -7.15
N TYR A 110 -7.98 -0.91 -6.63
CA TYR A 110 -9.38 -0.54 -6.45
C TYR A 110 -10.17 -0.43 -7.75
N LYS A 111 -10.18 0.72 -8.44
CA LYS A 111 -10.95 0.94 -9.68
C LYS A 111 -10.11 1.60 -10.78
N PRO A 112 -8.97 1.01 -11.17
CA PRO A 112 -8.14 1.58 -12.21
C PRO A 112 -8.91 1.66 -13.54
N GLU A 113 -8.80 2.77 -14.25
CA GLU A 113 -9.34 2.89 -15.61
C GLU A 113 -8.59 1.98 -16.59
N HIS A 114 -7.29 1.78 -16.32
CA HIS A 114 -6.37 0.95 -17.09
C HIS A 114 -5.62 0.01 -16.15
N PRO A 115 -6.24 -1.10 -15.69
CA PRO A 115 -5.54 -2.06 -14.85
C PRO A 115 -4.30 -2.60 -15.55
N VAL A 116 -3.21 -2.73 -14.80
CA VAL A 116 -2.01 -3.44 -15.30
C VAL A 116 -2.37 -4.90 -15.60
N PRO A 117 -1.60 -5.63 -16.42
CA PRO A 117 -1.83 -7.07 -16.60
C PRO A 117 -1.77 -7.83 -15.27
N PHE A 118 -2.61 -8.86 -15.10
CA PHE A 118 -2.70 -9.63 -13.85
C PHE A 118 -1.34 -10.17 -13.35
N ALA A 119 -0.53 -10.73 -14.25
CA ALA A 119 0.80 -11.23 -13.89
C ALA A 119 1.74 -10.12 -13.37
N GLU A 120 1.57 -8.90 -13.87
CA GLU A 120 2.32 -7.73 -13.40
C GLU A 120 1.80 -7.25 -12.04
N TYR A 121 0.48 -7.19 -11.86
CA TYR A 121 -0.15 -6.92 -10.56
C TYR A 121 0.37 -7.86 -9.46
N THR A 122 0.35 -9.18 -9.70
CA THR A 122 0.85 -10.18 -8.75
C THR A 122 2.34 -9.98 -8.48
N SER A 123 3.15 -9.80 -9.53
CA SER A 123 4.60 -9.60 -9.37
C SER A 123 4.94 -8.30 -8.62
N ILE A 124 4.12 -7.26 -8.73
CA ILE A 124 4.29 -6.00 -7.99
C ILE A 124 3.98 -6.25 -6.51
N TYR A 125 2.84 -6.87 -6.20
CA TYR A 125 2.45 -7.24 -4.84
C TYR A 125 3.53 -8.09 -4.14
N GLU A 126 4.03 -9.12 -4.82
CA GLU A 126 5.14 -9.95 -4.33
C GLU A 126 6.38 -9.11 -4.01
N SER A 127 6.78 -8.23 -4.93
CA SER A 127 7.98 -7.40 -4.72
C SER A 127 7.85 -6.43 -3.53
N VAL A 128 6.64 -5.95 -3.24
CA VAL A 128 6.40 -5.12 -2.05
C VAL A 128 6.54 -5.93 -0.78
N TRP A 129 6.03 -7.17 -0.76
CA TRP A 129 6.22 -8.07 0.37
C TRP A 129 7.69 -8.42 0.60
N GLU A 130 8.45 -8.68 -0.46
CA GLU A 130 9.90 -8.88 -0.38
C GLU A 130 10.61 -7.66 0.23
N LEU A 131 10.26 -6.45 -0.21
CA LEU A 131 10.83 -5.21 0.31
C LEU A 131 10.46 -4.98 1.77
N PHE A 132 9.21 -5.24 2.14
CA PHE A 132 8.77 -5.14 3.53
C PHE A 132 9.53 -6.14 4.40
N ALA A 133 9.59 -7.41 4.01
CA ALA A 133 10.28 -8.47 4.75
C ALA A 133 11.78 -8.18 4.92
N ALA A 134 12.44 -7.66 3.87
CA ALA A 134 13.85 -7.27 3.93
C ALA A 134 14.11 -6.01 4.79
N GLY A 135 13.07 -5.20 5.03
CA GLY A 135 13.13 -3.95 5.78
C GLY A 135 12.47 -4.01 7.16
N ILE A 136 12.12 -5.21 7.67
CA ILE A 136 11.53 -5.35 9.00
C ILE A 136 12.49 -4.78 10.04
N ASP A 137 12.00 -3.83 10.82
CA ASP A 137 12.71 -3.28 11.96
C ASP A 137 12.54 -4.21 13.15
N GLU A 138 13.56 -5.02 13.42
CA GLU A 138 13.59 -6.00 14.51
C GLU A 138 13.60 -5.36 15.91
N THR A 139 13.63 -4.03 16.01
CA THR A 139 13.47 -3.33 17.30
C THR A 139 12.03 -3.35 17.82
N TYR A 140 11.05 -3.64 16.95
CA TYR A 140 9.67 -3.84 17.36
C TYR A 140 9.42 -5.29 17.77
N ASP A 141 8.72 -5.49 18.88
CA ASP A 141 8.22 -6.80 19.31
C ASP A 141 7.03 -7.23 18.44
N PHE A 142 6.13 -6.29 18.10
CA PHE A 142 4.98 -6.54 17.23
C PHE A 142 4.80 -5.47 16.16
N ILE A 143 4.41 -5.92 14.96
CA ILE A 143 3.92 -5.06 13.88
C ILE A 143 2.48 -5.44 13.57
N LEU A 144 1.57 -4.50 13.81
CA LEU A 144 0.13 -4.68 13.58
C LEU A 144 -0.28 -4.05 12.25
N PHE A 145 -1.12 -4.76 11.49
CA PHE A 145 -1.68 -4.29 10.24
C PHE A 145 -3.20 -4.25 10.29
N ASP A 146 -3.76 -3.12 9.89
CA ASP A 146 -5.19 -2.94 9.63
C ASP A 146 -5.51 -3.42 8.20
N GLY A 147 -6.20 -4.55 8.08
CA GLY A 147 -6.87 -5.03 6.87
C GLY A 147 -6.15 -4.89 5.52
N SER A 148 -4.95 -5.44 5.36
CA SER A 148 -4.16 -5.23 4.13
C SER A 148 -3.56 -6.49 3.53
N LEU A 149 -3.72 -7.67 4.16
CA LEU A 149 -3.10 -8.91 3.68
C LEU A 149 -3.97 -9.57 2.61
N LEU A 150 -5.27 -9.76 2.88
CA LEU A 150 -6.13 -10.59 2.03
C LEU A 150 -7.26 -9.80 1.37
N HIS A 151 -8.02 -9.00 2.13
CA HIS A 151 -9.25 -8.43 1.61
C HIS A 151 -9.05 -7.49 0.42
N HIS A 152 -8.07 -6.57 0.47
CA HIS A 152 -7.79 -5.65 -0.63
C HIS A 152 -7.33 -6.36 -1.91
N PRO A 153 -6.28 -7.21 -1.88
CA PRO A 153 -5.86 -7.89 -3.09
C PRO A 153 -6.94 -8.84 -3.63
N MET A 154 -7.69 -9.56 -2.79
CA MET A 154 -8.79 -10.40 -3.26
C MET A 154 -9.89 -9.59 -3.96
N ASN A 155 -10.26 -8.43 -3.40
CA ASN A 155 -11.25 -7.55 -4.03
C ASN A 155 -10.78 -7.06 -5.40
N ASP A 156 -9.52 -6.66 -5.52
CA ASP A 156 -8.93 -6.26 -6.80
C ASP A 156 -8.91 -7.41 -7.81
N MET A 157 -8.44 -8.60 -7.39
CA MET A 157 -8.40 -9.81 -8.22
C MET A 157 -9.78 -10.20 -8.76
N MET A 158 -10.79 -10.19 -7.89
CA MET A 158 -12.16 -10.52 -8.30
C MET A 158 -12.77 -9.44 -9.21
N ARG A 159 -12.54 -8.16 -8.89
CA ARG A 159 -13.20 -7.04 -9.58
C ARG A 159 -12.55 -6.70 -10.92
N ASN A 160 -11.23 -6.57 -10.94
CA ASN A 160 -10.48 -6.03 -12.07
C ASN A 160 -9.98 -7.12 -13.01
N TYR A 161 -9.84 -8.35 -12.51
CA TYR A 161 -9.27 -9.47 -13.26
C TYR A 161 -10.22 -10.66 -13.41
N HIS A 162 -11.41 -10.60 -12.80
CA HIS A 162 -12.44 -11.65 -12.85
C HIS A 162 -11.93 -13.03 -12.40
N VAL A 163 -10.95 -13.05 -11.49
CA VAL A 163 -10.46 -14.28 -10.88
C VAL A 163 -11.56 -14.86 -9.99
N ALA A 164 -11.88 -16.15 -10.16
CA ALA A 164 -12.86 -16.82 -9.32
C ALA A 164 -12.35 -16.87 -7.86
N GLY A 165 -13.25 -16.78 -6.88
CA GLY A 165 -12.87 -16.73 -5.47
C GLY A 165 -11.98 -17.90 -5.02
N GLU A 166 -12.11 -19.08 -5.63
CA GLU A 166 -11.28 -20.26 -5.36
C GLU A 166 -9.84 -20.14 -5.89
N GLN A 167 -9.60 -19.32 -6.91
CA GLN A 167 -8.28 -19.06 -7.51
C GLN A 167 -7.57 -17.86 -6.85
N ALA A 168 -8.30 -17.02 -6.12
CA ALA A 168 -7.75 -15.86 -5.43
C ALA A 168 -7.02 -16.19 -4.11
N VAL A 169 -7.11 -17.45 -3.66
CA VAL A 169 -6.51 -17.97 -2.41
C VAL A 169 -5.42 -19.04 -2.65
N SER A 170 -5.13 -19.38 -3.90
CA SER A 170 -4.08 -20.33 -4.28
C SER A 170 -2.73 -19.66 -4.46
#